data_AF-A0A2V5T313-F1
#
_entry.id   AF-A0A2V5T313-F1
#
_cell.length_a   1.000
_cell.length_b   1.000
_cell.length_c   1.000
_cell.angle_alpha   90.00
_cell.angle_beta   90.00
_cell.angle_gamma   90.00
#
_symmetry.space_group_name_H-M   'P 1'
#
loop_
_entity.id
_entity.type
_entity.pdbx_description
1 polymer ?
#
loop_
_entity_poly.entity_id
_entity_poly.type
_entity_poly.pdbx_seq_one_letter_code
_entity_poly.pdbx_strand_id
1 'polypeptide(L)'
;MQRGDQIWVDIINFKDWVNSLEKKPDNHEIKDLILYLDHFLGFSLVRNDSSKPGWSHVLNQPVLNRRVIVSAGFSSGEEIPSELTLDKVTGEDQQFYLTIIPKFRTAFGLIVILGALIAFLALARYTHIIRDAAAPRRPDGQRPYSLARGQMAFWFFLVIASYFFLWIVTGDMDTLNTSVLALIGISAGTALGSAFVDAAKPVPSGSSGNQPIVDVTRPHLEVLAELKRLRADTQKELEALQKARTLISSSDKQVLDDNEQQQNEVRERLANYRWQSAYFAWPTWKGVMYDLLAVNNLISFHRFQIFVWTLILGIMFVANVYNEPAMPEFSATLLGLLGISAGTYVGFKLPETKAQ
;
A
#
# COMPACT_ATOMS: atom_id res chain seq x y z
N MET A 1 20.69 -18.20 -1.26
CA MET A 1 21.88 -17.56 -1.86
C MET A 1 22.24 -16.37 -1.00
N GLN A 2 23.14 -16.55 -0.03
CA GLN A 2 23.70 -15.43 0.73
C GLN A 2 24.63 -14.64 -0.19
N ARG A 3 24.56 -13.31 -0.14
CA ARG A 3 25.51 -12.44 -0.86
C ARG A 3 26.88 -12.68 -0.21
N GLY A 4 27.84 -13.18 -1.00
CA GLY A 4 29.20 -13.46 -0.57
C GLY A 4 30.15 -12.90 -1.60
N ASP A 5 30.55 -11.64 -1.40
CA ASP A 5 31.63 -11.05 -2.18
C ASP A 5 32.94 -11.49 -1.53
N GLN A 6 33.89 -11.99 -2.33
CA GLN A 6 35.20 -12.42 -1.88
C GLN A 6 36.20 -11.27 -2.01
N ILE A 7 36.88 -10.93 -0.92
CA ILE A 7 37.98 -9.97 -0.92
C ILE A 7 39.28 -10.75 -0.71
N TRP A 8 40.26 -10.53 -1.57
CA TRP A 8 41.59 -11.11 -1.46
C TRP A 8 42.54 -10.04 -0.92
N VAL A 9 43.20 -10.31 0.20
CA VAL A 9 44.14 -9.40 0.86
C VAL A 9 45.54 -9.99 0.78
N ASP A 10 46.47 -9.27 0.15
CA ASP A 10 47.88 -9.64 0.13
C ASP A 10 48.54 -9.29 1.48
N ILE A 11 49.23 -10.25 2.09
CA ILE A 11 49.88 -10.05 3.39
C ILE A 11 51.34 -9.65 3.18
N ILE A 12 51.59 -8.35 3.21
CA ILE A 12 52.94 -7.79 3.32
C ILE A 12 53.51 -8.21 4.69
N ASN A 13 54.71 -8.80 4.72
CA ASN A 13 55.35 -9.41 5.91
C ASN A 13 54.66 -10.65 6.48
N PHE A 14 54.15 -11.53 5.61
CA PHE A 14 53.59 -12.86 5.94
C PHE A 14 54.38 -13.64 7.01
N LYS A 15 55.72 -13.55 6.96
CA LYS A 15 56.61 -14.26 7.89
C LYS A 15 56.47 -13.78 9.35
N ASP A 16 56.25 -12.49 9.55
CA ASP A 16 56.06 -11.90 10.88
C ASP A 16 54.66 -12.20 11.41
N TRP A 17 53.66 -12.21 10.52
CA TRP A 17 52.29 -12.63 10.84
C TRP A 17 52.19 -14.11 11.25
N VAL A 18 52.82 -15.03 10.51
CA VAL A 18 52.86 -16.46 10.89
C VAL A 18 53.50 -16.65 12.28
N ASN A 19 54.49 -15.81 12.61
CA ASN A 19 55.15 -15.85 13.92
C ASN A 19 54.30 -15.28 15.06
N SER A 20 53.29 -14.46 14.77
CA SER A 20 52.38 -13.90 15.79
C SER A 20 51.19 -14.79 16.12
N LEU A 21 50.98 -15.90 15.40
CA LEU A 21 49.88 -16.84 15.67
C LEU A 21 50.14 -17.66 16.95
N GLU A 22 49.21 -17.62 17.90
CA GLU A 22 49.28 -18.38 19.16
C GLU A 22 49.34 -19.91 18.95
N LYS A 23 48.78 -20.40 17.84
CA LYS A 23 48.81 -21.82 17.46
C LYS A 23 49.40 -21.95 16.06
N LYS A 24 50.63 -22.45 15.98
CA LYS A 24 51.33 -22.67 14.71
C LYS A 24 50.77 -23.92 14.01
N PRO A 25 50.60 -23.91 12.69
CA PRO A 25 50.14 -25.08 11.94
C PRO A 25 51.19 -26.21 12.02
N ASP A 26 50.74 -27.44 12.24
CA ASP A 26 51.61 -28.59 12.38
C ASP A 26 52.28 -28.95 11.03
N ASN A 27 53.62 -28.87 11.03
CA ASN A 27 54.55 -29.60 10.16
C ASN A 27 54.39 -29.48 8.63
N HIS A 28 53.92 -28.35 8.11
CA HIS A 28 54.24 -27.98 6.73
C HIS A 28 55.38 -26.97 6.78
N GLU A 29 56.52 -27.27 6.15
CA GLU A 29 57.64 -26.33 6.09
C GLU A 29 57.11 -24.98 5.58
N ILE A 30 57.46 -23.88 6.24
CA ILE A 30 56.99 -22.53 5.89
C ILE A 30 57.22 -22.24 4.39
N LYS A 31 58.22 -22.86 3.77
CA LYS A 31 58.48 -22.84 2.32
C LYS A 31 57.37 -23.47 1.48
N ASP A 32 56.76 -24.56 1.94
CA ASP A 32 55.65 -25.22 1.26
C ASP A 32 54.36 -24.40 1.39
N LEU A 33 54.16 -23.67 2.48
CA LEU A 33 53.08 -22.67 2.60
C LEU A 33 53.27 -21.48 1.65
N ILE A 34 54.51 -20.99 1.51
CA ILE A 34 54.88 -19.86 0.61
C ILE A 34 54.69 -20.24 -0.87
N LEU A 35 54.86 -21.51 -1.23
CA LEU A 35 54.71 -22.01 -2.61
C LEU A 35 53.27 -22.42 -2.96
N TYR A 36 52.46 -22.82 -1.99
CA TYR A 36 51.11 -23.35 -2.23
C TYR A 36 49.99 -22.31 -2.12
N LEU A 37 50.24 -21.20 -1.44
CA LEU A 37 49.32 -20.07 -1.31
C LEU A 37 50.04 -18.83 -1.85
N ASP A 38 49.74 -18.49 -3.10
CA ASP A 38 49.78 -17.10 -3.56
C ASP A 38 49.21 -16.24 -2.42
N HIS A 39 49.95 -15.23 -1.93
CA HIS A 39 49.93 -14.61 -0.58
C HIS A 39 48.61 -13.92 -0.14
N PHE A 40 47.47 -14.40 -0.62
CA PHE A 40 46.16 -13.81 -0.50
C PHE A 40 45.33 -14.53 0.57
N LEU A 41 44.88 -13.77 1.57
CA LEU A 41 43.80 -14.21 2.45
C LEU A 41 42.45 -13.82 1.84
N GLY A 42 41.61 -14.82 1.56
CA GLY A 42 40.25 -14.62 1.06
C GLY A 42 39.24 -14.44 2.20
N PHE A 43 38.60 -13.29 2.28
CA PHE A 43 37.49 -13.04 3.21
C PHE A 43 36.16 -13.07 2.45
N SER A 44 35.25 -13.95 2.87
CA SER A 44 33.87 -13.90 2.41
C SER A 44 33.08 -12.95 3.30
N LEU A 45 32.65 -11.83 2.74
CA LEU A 45 31.77 -10.90 3.42
C LEU A 45 30.36 -11.47 3.49
N VAL A 46 30.03 -12.14 4.59
CA VAL A 46 28.71 -12.74 4.82
C VAL A 46 27.94 -11.94 5.87
N ARG A 47 26.70 -11.58 5.55
CA ARG A 47 25.76 -11.03 6.52
C ARG A 47 25.11 -12.17 7.30
N ASN A 48 25.31 -12.17 8.62
CA ASN A 48 24.74 -13.11 9.59
C ASN A 48 24.30 -12.34 10.85
N ASP A 49 23.65 -13.00 11.82
CA ASP A 49 23.08 -12.30 12.98
C ASP A 49 24.10 -11.48 13.78
N SER A 50 25.34 -11.96 13.90
CA SER A 50 26.42 -11.25 14.59
C SER A 50 26.94 -10.02 13.83
N SER A 51 26.85 -10.01 12.49
CA SER A 51 27.32 -8.90 11.63
C SER A 51 26.21 -7.97 11.16
N LYS A 52 24.93 -8.33 11.32
CA LYS A 52 23.75 -7.52 10.96
C LYS A 52 23.84 -6.06 11.45
N PRO A 53 24.25 -5.77 12.71
CA PRO A 53 24.39 -4.39 13.19
C PRO A 53 25.48 -3.59 12.47
N GLY A 54 26.59 -4.21 12.09
CA GLY A 54 27.64 -3.54 11.29
C GLY A 54 27.16 -3.26 9.87
N TRP A 55 26.52 -4.25 9.24
CA TRP A 55 25.97 -4.12 7.89
C TRP A 55 24.85 -3.08 7.78
N SER A 56 24.03 -2.89 8.82
CA SER A 56 22.95 -1.88 8.77
C SER A 56 23.50 -0.46 8.63
N HIS A 57 24.66 -0.18 9.22
CA HIS A 57 25.32 1.12 9.11
C HIS A 57 25.88 1.37 7.71
N VAL A 58 26.37 0.31 7.04
CA VAL A 58 26.89 0.39 5.68
C VAL A 58 25.78 0.45 4.63
N LEU A 59 24.67 -0.26 4.86
CA LEU A 59 23.59 -0.39 3.89
C LEU A 59 22.50 0.69 4.04
N ASN A 60 22.53 1.50 5.09
CA ASN A 60 21.60 2.63 5.25
C ASN A 60 21.60 3.54 4.02
N GLN A 61 20.46 4.21 3.77
CA GLN A 61 20.28 5.14 2.63
C GLN A 61 20.91 4.61 1.33
N PRO A 62 20.37 3.50 0.79
CA PRO A 62 21.05 2.71 -0.21
C PRO A 62 21.26 3.48 -1.52
N VAL A 63 22.51 3.56 -1.94
CA VAL A 63 22.96 4.09 -3.24
C VAL A 63 23.28 2.92 -4.19
N LEU A 64 23.49 3.18 -5.48
CA LEU A 64 23.84 2.10 -6.42
C LEU A 64 25.17 1.42 -6.05
N ASN A 65 26.21 2.23 -5.88
CA ASN A 65 27.55 1.83 -5.47
C ASN A 65 27.98 2.71 -4.30
N ARG A 66 28.52 2.11 -3.24
CA ARG A 66 29.07 2.83 -2.09
C ARG A 66 30.58 2.62 -2.04
N ARG A 67 31.32 3.72 -1.96
CA ARG A 67 32.76 3.67 -1.69
C ARG A 67 32.98 3.21 -0.25
N VAL A 68 33.79 2.17 -0.06
CA VAL A 68 34.14 1.64 1.25
C VAL A 68 35.64 1.47 1.36
N ILE A 69 36.15 1.60 2.58
CA ILE A 69 37.53 1.25 2.93
C ILE A 69 37.43 -0.07 3.70
N VAL A 70 38.26 -1.04 3.33
CA VAL A 70 38.27 -2.37 3.95
C VAL A 70 39.64 -2.59 4.55
N SER A 71 39.67 -2.89 5.85
CA SER A 71 40.87 -3.34 6.58
C SER A 71 40.60 -4.71 7.21
N ALA A 72 41.67 -5.46 7.46
CA ALA A 72 41.63 -6.65 8.29
C ALA A 72 42.15 -6.28 9.68
N GLY A 73 41.69 -6.98 10.72
CA GLY A 73 42.11 -6.71 12.10
C GLY A 73 41.96 -7.93 12.98
N PHE A 74 42.62 -7.91 14.14
CA PHE A 74 42.49 -8.97 15.14
C PHE A 74 41.16 -8.84 15.88
N SER A 75 40.66 -9.95 16.43
CA SER A 75 39.42 -9.96 17.22
C SER A 75 39.50 -9.10 18.50
N SER A 76 40.71 -8.72 18.92
CA SER A 76 40.98 -7.79 20.03
C SER A 76 40.69 -6.32 19.68
N GLY A 77 40.42 -6.00 18.41
CA GLY A 77 40.11 -4.64 17.95
C GLY A 77 41.30 -3.88 17.35
N GLU A 78 42.48 -4.51 17.24
CA GLU A 78 43.62 -3.92 16.53
C GLU A 78 43.43 -4.05 15.02
N GLU A 79 43.29 -2.91 14.34
CA GLU A 79 43.19 -2.81 12.88
C GLU A 79 44.58 -2.87 12.24
N ILE A 80 44.70 -3.64 11.16
CA ILE A 80 45.90 -3.66 10.32
C ILE A 80 45.75 -2.55 9.27
N PRO A 81 46.71 -1.61 9.16
CA PRO A 81 46.68 -0.59 8.11
C PRO A 81 46.57 -1.24 6.73
N SER A 82 45.59 -0.81 5.93
CA SER A 82 45.45 -1.26 4.55
C SER A 82 46.19 -0.30 3.62
N GLU A 83 47.27 -0.78 2.98
CA GLU A 83 47.89 -0.07 1.87
C GLU A 83 47.18 -0.43 0.58
N LEU A 84 46.27 0.45 0.14
CA LEU A 84 45.63 0.32 -1.17
C LEU A 84 46.65 0.70 -2.24
N THR A 85 47.24 -0.29 -2.90
CA THR A 85 48.17 -0.03 -4.01
C THR A 85 47.42 0.65 -5.15
N LEU A 86 47.96 1.75 -5.66
CA LEU A 86 47.47 2.41 -6.88
C LEU A 86 47.39 1.38 -8.01
N ASP A 87 46.28 1.36 -8.73
CA ASP A 87 46.20 0.54 -9.93
C ASP A 87 47.25 1.06 -10.94
N LYS A 88 48.24 0.21 -11.26
CA LYS A 88 49.37 0.56 -12.11
C LYS A 88 48.96 0.95 -13.55
N VAL A 89 47.74 0.62 -13.96
CA VAL A 89 47.20 0.93 -15.29
C VAL A 89 46.47 2.27 -15.33
N THR A 90 45.77 2.64 -14.25
CA THR A 90 44.92 3.84 -14.19
C THR A 90 45.49 4.97 -13.35
N GLY A 91 46.44 4.69 -12.44
CA GLY A 91 47.05 5.67 -11.54
C GLY A 91 46.11 6.21 -10.48
N GLU A 92 44.93 5.60 -10.30
CA GLU A 92 43.97 5.94 -9.25
C GLU A 92 44.09 5.00 -8.04
N ASP A 93 43.77 5.50 -6.85
CA ASP A 93 43.71 4.68 -5.63
C ASP A 93 42.79 3.48 -5.89
N GLN A 94 43.18 2.26 -5.51
CA GLN A 94 42.27 1.12 -5.53
C GLN A 94 41.12 1.37 -4.55
N GLN A 95 39.99 1.87 -5.06
CA GLN A 95 38.79 2.14 -4.29
C GLN A 95 37.85 0.93 -4.39
N PHE A 96 37.51 0.33 -3.24
CA PHE A 96 36.49 -0.70 -3.21
C PHE A 96 35.09 -0.07 -3.34
N TYR A 97 34.35 -0.51 -4.35
CA TYR A 97 32.95 -0.16 -4.53
C TYR A 97 32.08 -1.34 -4.14
N LEU A 98 31.34 -1.19 -3.04
CA LEU A 98 30.28 -2.12 -2.69
C LEU A 98 29.08 -1.87 -3.60
N THR A 99 28.72 -2.85 -4.41
CA THR A 99 27.50 -2.81 -5.22
C THR A 99 26.31 -3.14 -4.32
N ILE A 100 25.61 -2.11 -3.84
CA ILE A 100 24.46 -2.29 -2.94
C ILE A 100 23.24 -2.73 -3.75
N ILE A 101 23.00 -2.11 -4.92
CA ILE A 101 21.82 -2.34 -5.76
C ILE A 101 22.24 -2.89 -7.13
N PRO A 102 22.23 -4.24 -7.32
CA PRO A 102 22.60 -4.85 -8.60
C PRO A 102 21.56 -4.55 -9.70
N LYS A 103 21.99 -3.80 -10.73
CA LYS A 103 21.13 -3.27 -11.82
C LYS A 103 20.20 -4.30 -12.46
N PHE A 104 20.72 -5.47 -12.84
CA PHE A 104 19.93 -6.50 -13.55
C PHE A 104 18.84 -7.12 -12.67
N ARG A 105 19.16 -7.50 -11.43
CA ARG A 105 18.18 -8.08 -10.50
C ARG A 105 17.10 -7.06 -10.17
N THR A 106 17.50 -5.82 -9.91
CA THR A 106 16.56 -4.71 -9.66
C THR A 106 15.65 -4.46 -10.86
N ALA A 107 16.20 -4.40 -12.07
CA ALA A 107 15.41 -4.20 -13.29
C ALA A 107 14.38 -5.31 -13.50
N PHE A 108 14.79 -6.57 -13.35
CA PHE A 108 13.89 -7.72 -13.49
C PHE A 108 12.73 -7.66 -12.50
N GLY A 109 12.99 -7.47 -11.20
CA GLY A 109 11.89 -7.43 -10.23
C GLY A 109 11.05 -6.16 -10.29
N LEU A 110 11.62 -5.02 -10.70
CA LEU A 110 10.81 -3.83 -11.00
C LEU A 110 9.84 -4.12 -12.16
N ILE A 111 10.28 -4.81 -13.20
CA ILE A 111 9.39 -5.22 -14.31
C ILE A 111 8.27 -6.13 -13.79
N VAL A 112 8.57 -7.10 -12.93
CA VAL A 112 7.57 -8.01 -12.35
C VAL A 112 6.57 -7.26 -11.48
N ILE A 113 7.03 -6.39 -10.57
CA ILE A 113 6.18 -5.63 -9.65
C ILE A 113 5.33 -4.60 -10.40
N LEU A 114 5.94 -3.84 -11.33
CA LEU A 114 5.21 -2.88 -12.16
C LEU A 114 4.23 -3.58 -13.10
N GLY A 115 4.60 -4.73 -13.66
CA GLY A 115 3.72 -5.57 -14.46
C GLY A 115 2.50 -6.04 -13.66
N ALA A 116 2.72 -6.53 -12.43
CA ALA A 116 1.65 -6.91 -11.51
C ALA A 116 0.76 -5.72 -11.12
N LEU A 117 1.35 -4.54 -10.88
CA LEU A 117 0.61 -3.32 -10.57
C LEU A 117 -0.24 -2.87 -11.77
N ILE A 118 0.31 -2.88 -12.99
CA ILE A 118 -0.41 -2.54 -14.22
C ILE A 118 -1.54 -3.53 -14.46
N ALA A 119 -1.29 -4.84 -14.31
CA ALA A 119 -2.31 -5.88 -14.42
C ALA A 119 -3.43 -5.67 -13.38
N PHE A 120 -3.07 -5.34 -12.14
CA PHE A 120 -4.05 -5.03 -11.10
C PHE A 120 -4.85 -3.76 -11.40
N LEU A 121 -4.21 -2.69 -11.91
CA LEU A 121 -4.91 -1.47 -12.32
C LEU A 121 -5.85 -1.72 -13.51
N ALA A 122 -5.46 -2.57 -14.46
CA ALA A 122 -6.34 -3.02 -15.53
C ALA A 122 -7.53 -3.81 -14.97
N LEU A 123 -7.29 -4.77 -14.07
CA LEU A 123 -8.37 -5.50 -13.37
C LEU A 123 -9.26 -4.55 -12.56
N ALA A 124 -8.70 -3.55 -11.88
CA ALA A 124 -9.45 -2.53 -11.16
C ALA A 124 -10.33 -1.67 -12.08
N ARG A 125 -9.91 -1.47 -13.33
CA ARG A 125 -10.65 -0.70 -14.34
C ARG A 125 -11.78 -1.49 -14.99
N TYR A 126 -11.55 -2.79 -15.25
CA TYR A 126 -12.47 -3.65 -16.00
C TYR A 126 -13.33 -4.55 -15.12
N THR A 127 -12.98 -4.74 -13.85
CA THR A 127 -13.69 -5.63 -12.92
C THR A 127 -14.13 -4.90 -11.66
N HIS A 128 -14.78 -5.62 -10.75
CA HIS A 128 -15.22 -5.12 -9.44
C HIS A 128 -14.24 -5.45 -8.31
N ILE A 129 -12.97 -5.78 -8.61
CA ILE A 129 -11.98 -6.24 -7.62
C ILE A 129 -11.76 -5.24 -6.48
N ILE A 130 -11.82 -3.92 -6.73
CA ILE A 130 -11.72 -2.86 -5.69
C ILE A 130 -13.06 -2.17 -5.38
N ARG A 131 -14.17 -2.71 -5.87
CA ARG A 131 -15.50 -2.10 -5.72
C ARG A 131 -16.36 -2.84 -4.72
N ASP A 132 -17.25 -2.12 -4.06
CA ASP A 132 -18.19 -2.69 -3.12
C ASP A 132 -19.32 -3.39 -3.90
N ALA A 133 -19.45 -4.70 -3.70
CA ALA A 133 -20.40 -5.52 -4.46
C ALA A 133 -21.85 -5.38 -3.96
N ALA A 134 -22.05 -4.98 -2.70
CA ALA A 134 -23.38 -4.85 -2.11
C ALA A 134 -23.90 -3.41 -2.12
N ALA A 135 -23.03 -2.44 -2.40
CA ALA A 135 -23.43 -1.04 -2.44
C ALA A 135 -24.31 -0.72 -3.66
N PRO A 136 -25.25 0.23 -3.52
CA PRO A 136 -26.03 0.77 -4.63
C PRO A 136 -25.15 1.24 -5.79
N ARG A 137 -25.65 1.12 -7.02
CA ARG A 137 -24.96 1.64 -8.20
C ARG A 137 -24.97 3.17 -8.18
N ARG A 138 -23.86 3.77 -8.62
CA ARG A 138 -23.72 5.20 -8.88
C ARG A 138 -24.54 5.59 -10.13
N PRO A 139 -24.73 6.90 -10.41
CA PRO A 139 -25.50 7.37 -11.56
C PRO A 139 -24.99 6.86 -12.92
N ASP A 140 -23.68 6.59 -13.00
CA ASP A 140 -22.99 6.04 -14.17
C ASP A 140 -23.13 4.52 -14.32
N GLY A 141 -23.97 3.88 -13.50
CA GLY A 141 -24.19 2.43 -13.49
C GLY A 141 -23.07 1.63 -12.83
N GLN A 142 -22.02 2.29 -12.35
CA GLN A 142 -20.86 1.62 -11.75
C GLN A 142 -21.02 1.48 -10.25
N ARG A 143 -20.48 0.39 -9.69
CA ARG A 143 -20.41 0.21 -8.23
C ARG A 143 -19.34 1.13 -7.61
N PRO A 144 -19.58 1.69 -6.41
CA PRO A 144 -18.62 2.56 -5.74
C PRO A 144 -17.38 1.78 -5.29
N TYR A 145 -16.26 2.49 -5.10
CA TYR A 145 -15.04 1.92 -4.54
C TYR A 145 -15.21 1.47 -3.08
N SER A 146 -14.54 0.36 -2.73
CA SER A 146 -14.50 -0.15 -1.37
C SER A 146 -13.20 0.28 -0.70
N LEU A 147 -13.30 1.03 0.41
CA LEU A 147 -12.15 1.44 1.21
C LEU A 147 -11.31 0.22 1.65
N ALA A 148 -11.94 -0.81 2.19
CA ALA A 148 -11.24 -1.98 2.71
C ALA A 148 -10.49 -2.77 1.61
N ARG A 149 -11.09 -2.93 0.42
CA ARG A 149 -10.41 -3.57 -0.72
C ARG A 149 -9.27 -2.70 -1.27
N GLY A 150 -9.46 -1.38 -1.28
CA GLY A 150 -8.41 -0.42 -1.63
C GLY A 150 -7.22 -0.49 -0.66
N GLN A 151 -7.46 -0.57 0.65
CA GLN A 151 -6.42 -0.75 1.66
C GLN A 151 -5.67 -2.07 1.50
N MET A 152 -6.40 -3.17 1.28
CA MET A 152 -5.79 -4.47 1.03
C MET A 152 -4.82 -4.41 -0.15
N ALA A 153 -5.24 -3.81 -1.27
CA ALA A 153 -4.39 -3.62 -2.43
C ALA A 153 -3.18 -2.73 -2.12
N PHE A 154 -3.40 -1.60 -1.43
CA PHE A 154 -2.32 -0.68 -1.02
C PHE A 154 -1.24 -1.40 -0.21
N TRP A 155 -1.62 -2.09 0.87
CA TRP A 155 -0.67 -2.80 1.72
C TRP A 155 0.00 -3.98 1.02
N PHE A 156 -0.73 -4.70 0.17
CA PHE A 156 -0.17 -5.80 -0.62
C PHE A 156 0.97 -5.33 -1.52
N PHE A 157 0.75 -4.28 -2.32
CA PHE A 157 1.78 -3.77 -3.22
C PHE A 157 2.92 -3.11 -2.45
N LEU A 158 2.63 -2.38 -1.37
CA LEU A 158 3.66 -1.76 -0.54
C LEU A 158 4.58 -2.81 0.08
N VAL A 159 4.03 -3.86 0.69
CA VAL A 159 4.81 -4.90 1.35
C VAL A 159 5.62 -5.71 0.35
N ILE A 160 5.06 -6.10 -0.80
CA ILE A 160 5.81 -6.85 -1.82
C ILE A 160 6.93 -6.00 -2.42
N ALA A 161 6.67 -4.72 -2.71
CA ALA A 161 7.70 -3.81 -3.23
C ALA A 161 8.84 -3.62 -2.22
N SER A 162 8.52 -3.44 -0.94
CA SER A 162 9.51 -3.31 0.13
C SER A 162 10.25 -4.62 0.39
N TYR A 163 9.57 -5.76 0.39
CA TYR A 163 10.21 -7.08 0.52
C TYR A 163 11.25 -7.28 -0.59
N PHE A 164 10.86 -7.00 -1.84
CA PHE A 164 11.77 -7.10 -2.96
C PHE A 164 12.94 -6.12 -2.85
N PHE A 165 12.69 -4.88 -2.46
CA PHE A 165 13.73 -3.88 -2.24
C PHE A 165 14.74 -4.31 -1.17
N LEU A 166 14.25 -4.81 -0.02
CA LEU A 166 15.09 -5.31 1.07
C LEU A 166 15.90 -6.52 0.62
N TRP A 167 15.31 -7.45 -0.11
CA TRP A 167 16.03 -8.58 -0.69
C TRP A 167 17.16 -8.13 -1.63
N ILE A 168 16.92 -7.09 -2.44
CA ILE A 168 17.94 -6.53 -3.33
C ILE A 168 19.08 -5.88 -2.53
N VAL A 169 18.76 -5.06 -1.53
CA VAL A 169 19.75 -4.29 -0.76
C VAL A 169 20.54 -5.18 0.20
N THR A 170 19.84 -6.04 0.94
CA THR A 170 20.41 -6.83 2.04
C THR A 170 20.84 -8.24 1.61
N GLY A 171 20.24 -8.80 0.56
CA GLY A 171 20.44 -10.19 0.15
C GLY A 171 19.63 -11.20 0.97
N ASP A 172 18.91 -10.76 2.00
CA ASP A 172 18.14 -11.64 2.88
C ASP A 172 16.71 -11.82 2.38
N MET A 173 16.22 -13.05 2.46
CA MET A 173 14.83 -13.42 2.12
C MET A 173 13.92 -13.46 3.35
N ASP A 174 14.49 -13.50 4.55
CA ASP A 174 13.77 -13.59 5.82
C ASP A 174 13.70 -12.21 6.48
N THR A 175 12.97 -11.30 5.84
CA THR A 175 12.85 -9.90 6.28
C THR A 175 11.44 -9.56 6.76
N LEU A 176 10.46 -10.46 6.63
CA LEU A 176 9.09 -10.23 7.07
C LEU A 176 8.99 -10.48 8.57
N ASN A 177 8.63 -9.45 9.32
CA ASN A 177 8.39 -9.55 10.76
C ASN A 177 6.91 -9.80 11.09
N THR A 178 6.66 -10.15 12.35
CA THR A 178 5.31 -10.40 12.88
C THR A 178 4.42 -9.17 12.80
N SER A 179 4.97 -7.96 12.95
CA SER A 179 4.18 -6.73 13.00
C SER A 179 3.63 -6.33 11.61
N VAL A 180 4.40 -6.51 10.54
CA VAL A 180 3.94 -6.36 9.14
C VAL A 180 2.94 -7.45 8.76
N LEU A 181 3.15 -8.69 9.21
CA LEU A 181 2.18 -9.77 9.00
C LEU A 181 0.84 -9.46 9.69
N ALA A 182 0.88 -8.95 10.93
CA ALA A 182 -0.30 -8.51 11.65
C ALA A 182 -1.01 -7.34 10.95
N LEU A 183 -0.27 -6.37 10.40
CA LEU A 183 -0.83 -5.25 9.65
C LEU A 183 -1.59 -5.71 8.39
N ILE A 184 -1.01 -6.64 7.63
CA ILE A 184 -1.69 -7.27 6.47
C ILE A 184 -2.90 -8.08 6.95
N GLY A 185 -2.76 -8.82 8.05
CA GLY A 185 -3.83 -9.61 8.66
C GLY A 185 -5.04 -8.76 9.08
N ILE A 186 -4.80 -7.61 9.71
CA ILE A 186 -5.86 -6.64 10.06
C ILE A 186 -6.54 -6.13 8.79
N SER A 187 -5.76 -5.74 7.77
CA SER A 187 -6.30 -5.23 6.50
C SER A 187 -7.16 -6.28 5.77
N ALA A 188 -6.68 -7.52 5.69
CA ALA A 188 -7.41 -8.64 5.10
C ALA A 188 -8.66 -9.01 5.92
N GLY A 189 -8.53 -9.10 7.24
CA GLY A 189 -9.64 -9.38 8.15
C GLY A 189 -10.75 -8.33 8.08
N THR A 190 -10.38 -7.06 7.94
CA THR A 190 -11.33 -5.95 7.74
C THR A 190 -12.06 -6.06 6.40
N ALA A 191 -11.33 -6.37 5.32
CA ALA A 191 -11.92 -6.53 4.00
C ALA A 191 -12.90 -7.71 3.93
N LEU A 192 -12.52 -8.85 4.51
CA LEU A 192 -13.38 -10.03 4.62
C LEU A 192 -14.60 -9.75 5.51
N GLY A 193 -14.38 -9.17 6.70
CA GLY A 193 -15.46 -8.79 7.62
C GLY A 193 -16.46 -7.85 6.97
N SER A 194 -15.98 -6.81 6.27
CA SER A 194 -16.85 -5.91 5.49
C SER A 194 -17.64 -6.69 4.45
N ALA A 195 -17.01 -7.57 3.67
CA ALA A 195 -17.69 -8.33 2.63
C ALA A 195 -18.78 -9.27 3.18
N PHE A 196 -18.55 -9.92 4.33
CA PHE A 196 -19.56 -10.75 5.00
C PHE A 196 -20.76 -9.93 5.47
N VAL A 197 -20.50 -8.78 6.12
CA VAL A 197 -21.58 -7.89 6.56
C VAL A 197 -22.38 -7.34 5.37
N ASP A 198 -21.69 -6.99 4.30
CA ASP A 198 -22.29 -6.49 3.08
C ASP A 198 -23.12 -7.58 2.36
N ALA A 199 -22.72 -8.85 2.42
CA ALA A 199 -23.50 -9.98 1.92
C ALA A 199 -24.72 -10.34 2.80
N ALA A 200 -24.66 -10.05 4.10
CA ALA A 200 -25.75 -10.31 5.05
C ALA A 200 -26.84 -9.22 5.03
N LYS A 201 -26.59 -8.06 4.42
CA LYS A 201 -27.60 -7.01 4.30
C LYS A 201 -28.74 -7.45 3.37
N PRO A 202 -30.02 -7.39 3.82
CA PRO A 202 -31.15 -7.60 2.94
C PRO A 202 -31.05 -6.62 1.77
N VAL A 203 -31.25 -7.10 0.54
CA VAL A 203 -31.35 -6.24 -0.63
C VAL A 203 -32.46 -5.21 -0.35
N PRO A 204 -32.15 -3.90 -0.29
CA PRO A 204 -33.17 -2.91 0.01
C PRO A 204 -34.25 -2.99 -1.07
N SER A 205 -35.44 -3.44 -0.70
CA SER A 205 -36.61 -3.47 -1.58
C SER A 205 -37.27 -2.08 -1.72
N GLY A 206 -36.59 -1.03 -1.24
CA GLY A 206 -36.96 0.36 -1.41
C GLY A 206 -35.73 1.23 -1.65
N SER A 207 -35.86 2.17 -2.59
CA SER A 207 -35.02 3.37 -2.80
C SER A 207 -33.56 3.27 -3.26
N SER A 208 -33.02 2.12 -3.69
CA SER A 208 -31.67 2.08 -4.31
C SER A 208 -31.44 1.10 -5.46
N GLY A 209 -32.42 0.26 -5.80
CA GLY A 209 -32.32 -0.71 -6.89
C GLY A 209 -32.78 -0.21 -8.27
N ASN A 210 -33.65 0.80 -8.31
CA ASN A 210 -34.30 1.32 -9.54
C ASN A 210 -33.99 2.80 -9.82
N GLN A 211 -32.84 3.30 -9.38
CA GLN A 211 -32.36 4.60 -9.89
C GLN A 211 -32.07 4.43 -11.39
N PRO A 212 -32.70 5.22 -12.30
CA PRO A 212 -32.43 5.11 -13.73
C PRO A 212 -30.94 5.30 -13.96
N ILE A 213 -30.28 4.27 -14.50
CA ILE A 213 -28.87 4.36 -14.89
C ILE A 213 -28.80 5.34 -16.05
N VAL A 214 -27.97 6.36 -15.93
CA VAL A 214 -27.79 7.35 -16.98
C VAL A 214 -26.89 6.76 -18.06
N ASP A 215 -27.31 6.88 -19.33
CA ASP A 215 -26.52 6.45 -20.47
C ASP A 215 -25.25 7.32 -20.60
N VAL A 216 -24.15 6.78 -20.09
CA VAL A 216 -22.82 7.40 -20.09
C VAL A 216 -22.09 7.26 -21.42
N THR A 217 -22.72 6.67 -22.45
CA THR A 217 -22.18 6.68 -23.83
C THR A 217 -22.26 8.08 -24.45
N ARG A 218 -23.17 8.91 -23.95
CA ARG A 218 -23.38 10.28 -24.43
C ARG A 218 -22.36 11.26 -23.84
N PRO A 219 -22.06 12.36 -24.54
CA PRO A 219 -21.20 13.41 -24.01
C PRO A 219 -21.68 13.90 -22.64
N HIS A 220 -20.76 13.93 -21.70
CA HIS A 220 -21.03 14.26 -20.30
C HIS A 220 -21.72 15.64 -20.11
N LEU A 221 -21.42 16.62 -20.99
CA LEU A 221 -22.07 17.93 -20.97
C LEU A 221 -23.55 17.86 -21.33
N GLU A 222 -23.93 17.02 -22.30
CA GLU A 222 -25.30 16.87 -22.75
C GLU A 222 -26.15 16.22 -21.66
N VAL A 223 -25.62 15.15 -21.07
CA VAL A 223 -26.21 14.47 -19.92
C VAL A 223 -26.45 15.44 -18.77
N LEU A 224 -25.45 16.26 -18.43
CA LEU A 224 -25.58 17.25 -17.37
C LEU A 224 -26.64 18.32 -17.67
N ALA A 225 -26.75 18.76 -18.93
CA ALA A 225 -27.76 19.72 -19.36
C ALA A 225 -29.18 19.14 -19.29
N GLU A 226 -29.36 17.89 -19.72
CA GLU A 226 -30.62 17.14 -19.65
C GLU A 226 -31.07 16.98 -18.19
N LEU A 227 -30.18 16.51 -17.31
CA LEU A 227 -30.47 16.36 -15.88
C LEU A 227 -30.85 17.69 -15.22
N LYS A 228 -30.24 18.80 -15.63
CA LYS A 228 -30.61 20.14 -15.14
C LYS A 228 -32.01 20.56 -15.61
N ARG A 229 -32.41 20.23 -16.84
CA ARG A 229 -33.76 20.49 -17.36
C ARG A 229 -34.80 19.66 -16.63
N LEU A 230 -34.59 18.33 -16.55
CA LEU A 230 -35.48 17.42 -15.82
C LEU A 230 -35.68 17.84 -14.36
N ARG A 231 -34.60 18.26 -13.69
CA ARG A 231 -34.67 18.81 -12.33
C ARG A 231 -35.56 20.06 -12.27
N ALA A 232 -35.44 20.99 -13.21
CA ALA A 232 -36.22 22.22 -13.22
C ALA A 232 -37.71 21.95 -13.50
N ASP A 233 -38.02 21.02 -14.40
CA ASP A 233 -39.40 20.65 -14.74
C ASP A 233 -40.08 19.92 -13.58
N THR A 234 -39.38 18.97 -12.95
CA THR A 234 -39.88 18.25 -11.76
C THR A 234 -40.09 19.18 -10.57
N GLN A 235 -39.24 20.22 -10.42
CA GLN A 235 -39.43 21.24 -9.40
C GLN A 235 -40.72 22.04 -9.61
N LYS A 236 -41.03 22.41 -10.87
CA LYS A 236 -42.29 23.10 -11.20
C LYS A 236 -43.51 22.20 -10.96
N GLU A 237 -43.41 20.91 -11.26
CA GLU A 237 -44.46 19.92 -10.98
C GLU A 237 -44.76 19.83 -9.48
N LEU A 238 -43.71 19.78 -8.63
CA LEU A 238 -43.88 19.78 -7.18
C LEU A 238 -44.58 21.06 -6.68
N GLU A 239 -44.18 22.22 -7.20
CA GLU A 239 -44.81 23.51 -6.86
C GLU A 239 -46.27 23.57 -7.30
N ALA A 240 -46.61 22.99 -8.45
CA ALA A 240 -48.00 22.90 -8.92
C ALA A 240 -48.84 22.01 -8.00
N LEU A 241 -48.32 20.85 -7.56
CA LEU A 241 -49.00 19.96 -6.62
C LEU A 241 -49.18 20.59 -5.23
N GLN A 242 -48.18 21.35 -4.77
CA GLN A 242 -48.28 22.11 -3.52
C GLN A 242 -49.35 23.21 -3.60
N LYS A 243 -49.42 23.94 -4.72
CA LYS A 243 -50.49 24.92 -4.96
C LYS A 243 -51.86 24.25 -5.02
N ALA A 244 -51.98 23.12 -5.73
CA ALA A 244 -53.21 22.34 -5.77
C ALA A 244 -53.66 21.91 -4.36
N ARG A 245 -52.72 21.50 -3.49
CA ARG A 245 -53.01 21.14 -2.09
C ARG A 245 -53.71 22.26 -1.32
N THR A 246 -53.35 23.53 -1.57
CA THR A 246 -53.96 24.68 -0.87
C THR A 246 -55.42 24.93 -1.24
N LEU A 247 -55.90 24.34 -2.34
CA LEU A 247 -57.28 24.48 -2.82
C LEU A 247 -58.19 23.32 -2.36
N ILE A 248 -57.63 22.27 -1.74
CA ILE A 248 -58.39 21.08 -1.31
C ILE A 248 -59.05 21.36 0.05
N SER A 249 -60.33 21.01 0.19
CA SER A 249 -61.07 21.11 1.46
C SER A 249 -60.52 20.14 2.52
N SER A 250 -60.46 20.57 3.78
CA SER A 250 -60.03 19.73 4.91
C SER A 250 -60.96 18.55 5.22
N SER A 251 -62.16 18.53 4.63
CA SER A 251 -63.13 17.43 4.73
C SER A 251 -62.74 16.20 3.89
N ASP A 252 -61.99 16.39 2.81
CA ASP A 252 -61.81 15.38 1.76
C ASP A 252 -60.48 14.63 1.96
N LYS A 253 -60.42 13.82 3.02
CA LYS A 253 -59.19 13.11 3.45
C LYS A 253 -58.53 12.29 2.33
N GLN A 254 -59.31 11.61 1.49
CA GLN A 254 -58.77 10.78 0.41
C GLN A 254 -57.98 11.60 -0.63
N VAL A 255 -58.50 12.78 -1.03
CA VAL A 255 -57.84 13.64 -2.02
C VAL A 255 -56.57 14.28 -1.44
N LEU A 256 -56.57 14.57 -0.13
CA LEU A 256 -55.38 15.03 0.59
C LEU A 256 -54.29 13.95 0.63
N ASP A 257 -54.66 12.71 0.94
CA ASP A 257 -53.73 11.58 0.99
C ASP A 257 -53.15 11.27 -0.41
N ASP A 258 -53.98 11.27 -1.45
CA ASP A 258 -53.55 11.08 -2.84
C ASP A 258 -52.59 12.19 -3.30
N ASN A 259 -52.88 13.45 -2.97
CA ASN A 259 -51.99 14.57 -3.26
C ASN A 259 -50.66 14.44 -2.51
N GLU A 260 -50.68 13.97 -1.26
CA GLU A 260 -49.48 13.73 -0.47
C GLU A 260 -48.61 12.61 -1.05
N GLN A 261 -49.22 11.52 -1.51
CA GLN A 261 -48.50 10.45 -2.21
C GLN A 261 -47.83 10.96 -3.50
N GLN A 262 -48.56 11.73 -4.32
CA GLN A 262 -48.01 12.34 -5.53
C GLN A 262 -46.84 13.29 -5.21
N GLN A 263 -46.98 14.13 -4.18
CA GLN A 263 -45.89 14.99 -3.73
C GLN A 263 -44.66 14.18 -3.29
N ASN A 264 -44.85 13.08 -2.59
CA ASN A 264 -43.76 12.23 -2.13
C ASN A 264 -43.03 11.56 -3.31
N GLU A 265 -43.75 11.06 -4.29
CA GLU A 265 -43.18 10.49 -5.52
C GLU A 265 -42.37 11.55 -6.30
N VAL A 266 -42.92 12.76 -6.46
CA VAL A 266 -42.23 13.87 -7.15
C VAL A 266 -40.99 14.31 -6.37
N ARG A 267 -41.06 14.37 -5.03
CA ARG A 267 -39.90 14.69 -4.18
C ARG A 267 -38.79 13.65 -4.33
N GLU A 268 -39.13 12.37 -4.42
CA GLU A 268 -38.16 11.30 -4.65
C GLU A 268 -37.50 11.44 -6.03
N ARG A 269 -38.29 11.63 -7.10
CA ARG A 269 -37.76 11.88 -8.45
C ARG A 269 -36.85 13.11 -8.50
N LEU A 270 -37.25 14.20 -7.83
CA LEU A 270 -36.44 15.41 -7.73
C LEU A 270 -35.13 15.17 -6.99
N ALA A 271 -35.15 14.44 -5.86
CA ALA A 271 -33.96 14.08 -5.12
C ALA A 271 -32.98 13.27 -5.99
N ASN A 272 -33.50 12.35 -6.81
CA ASN A 272 -32.72 11.55 -7.74
C ASN A 272 -32.04 12.43 -8.80
N TYR A 273 -32.79 13.30 -9.49
CA TYR A 273 -32.17 14.22 -10.47
C TYR A 273 -31.17 15.17 -9.84
N ARG A 274 -31.41 15.64 -8.60
CA ARG A 274 -30.46 16.45 -7.85
C ARG A 274 -29.16 15.70 -7.58
N TRP A 275 -29.26 14.44 -7.16
CA TRP A 275 -28.10 13.60 -6.89
C TRP A 275 -27.31 13.29 -8.16
N GLN A 276 -27.99 12.87 -9.25
CA GLN A 276 -27.35 12.59 -10.53
C GLN A 276 -26.67 13.83 -11.11
N SER A 277 -27.36 14.98 -11.16
CA SER A 277 -26.79 16.23 -11.66
C SER A 277 -25.59 16.70 -10.83
N ALA A 278 -25.61 16.50 -9.50
CA ALA A 278 -24.48 16.82 -8.64
C ALA A 278 -23.28 15.90 -8.92
N TYR A 279 -23.51 14.59 -9.04
CA TYR A 279 -22.46 13.61 -9.33
C TYR A 279 -21.75 13.91 -10.65
N PHE A 280 -22.49 14.12 -11.73
CA PHE A 280 -21.91 14.49 -13.02
C PHE A 280 -21.25 15.87 -12.96
N ALA A 281 -21.71 16.82 -12.14
CA ALA A 281 -21.01 18.09 -11.98
C ALA A 281 -19.66 17.98 -11.23
N TRP A 282 -19.35 16.86 -10.59
CA TRP A 282 -18.13 16.72 -9.78
C TRP A 282 -16.89 16.40 -10.63
N PRO A 283 -15.71 16.91 -10.23
CA PRO A 283 -14.45 16.38 -10.72
C PRO A 283 -14.30 14.88 -10.38
N THR A 284 -13.57 14.14 -11.21
CA THR A 284 -13.37 12.69 -11.04
C THR A 284 -12.83 12.31 -9.65
N TRP A 285 -11.90 13.09 -9.10
CA TRP A 285 -11.32 12.83 -7.76
C TRP A 285 -12.35 12.90 -6.65
N LYS A 286 -13.35 13.80 -6.77
CA LYS A 286 -14.39 13.98 -5.78
C LYS A 286 -15.32 12.78 -5.75
N GLY A 287 -15.62 12.17 -6.91
CA GLY A 287 -16.35 10.90 -6.98
C GLY A 287 -15.60 9.76 -6.27
N VAL A 288 -14.29 9.65 -6.48
CA VAL A 288 -13.46 8.64 -5.80
C VAL A 288 -13.45 8.87 -4.28
N MET A 289 -13.21 10.10 -3.83
CA MET A 289 -13.23 10.41 -2.39
C MET A 289 -14.60 10.18 -1.76
N TYR A 290 -15.67 10.51 -2.49
CA TYR A 290 -17.03 10.24 -2.04
C TYR A 290 -17.27 8.75 -1.86
N ASP A 291 -16.86 7.91 -2.82
CA ASP A 291 -16.98 6.45 -2.70
C ASP A 291 -16.19 5.89 -1.50
N LEU A 292 -14.97 6.38 -1.27
CA LEU A 292 -14.11 5.90 -0.20
C LEU A 292 -14.60 6.34 1.19
N LEU A 293 -15.04 7.59 1.32
CA LEU A 293 -15.31 8.23 2.61
C LEU A 293 -16.80 8.24 3.00
N ALA A 294 -17.72 8.17 2.04
CA ALA A 294 -19.14 8.31 2.33
C ALA A 294 -19.81 6.98 2.73
N VAL A 295 -20.82 7.09 3.59
CA VAL A 295 -21.83 6.07 3.91
C VAL A 295 -23.19 6.77 3.88
N ASN A 296 -24.18 6.21 3.18
CA ASN A 296 -25.55 6.75 3.14
C ASN A 296 -25.60 8.26 2.81
N ASN A 297 -24.86 8.68 1.78
CA ASN A 297 -24.69 10.06 1.35
C ASN A 297 -23.96 11.03 2.31
N LEU A 298 -23.43 10.58 3.44
CA LEU A 298 -22.69 11.40 4.40
C LEU A 298 -21.23 10.93 4.53
N ILE A 299 -20.29 11.87 4.65
CA ILE A 299 -18.89 11.52 4.94
C ILE A 299 -18.83 10.91 6.34
N SER A 300 -18.40 9.66 6.41
CA SER A 300 -18.22 8.94 7.67
C SER A 300 -16.87 9.31 8.27
N PHE A 301 -16.89 9.81 9.51
CA PHE A 301 -15.68 10.13 10.25
C PHE A 301 -14.77 8.91 10.42
N HIS A 302 -15.35 7.73 10.64
CA HIS A 302 -14.60 6.49 10.82
C HIS A 302 -13.82 6.08 9.56
N ARG A 303 -14.46 6.15 8.39
CA ARG A 303 -13.79 5.90 7.10
C ARG A 303 -12.66 6.89 6.84
N PHE A 304 -12.87 8.15 7.21
CA PHE A 304 -11.84 9.17 7.15
C PHE A 304 -10.66 8.83 8.06
N GLN A 305 -10.90 8.41 9.31
CA GLN A 305 -9.83 7.98 10.22
C GLN A 305 -9.02 6.82 9.62
N ILE A 306 -9.68 5.77 9.13
CA ILE A 306 -9.01 4.64 8.49
C ILE A 306 -8.16 5.11 7.30
N PHE A 307 -8.73 5.93 6.44
CA PHE A 307 -8.05 6.44 5.25
C PHE A 307 -6.78 7.23 5.62
N VAL A 308 -6.88 8.16 6.58
CA VAL A 308 -5.76 8.96 7.04
C VAL A 308 -4.68 8.10 7.70
N TRP A 309 -5.06 7.14 8.56
CA TRP A 309 -4.10 6.23 9.19
C TRP A 309 -3.35 5.38 8.16
N THR A 310 -4.04 4.93 7.10
CA THR A 310 -3.41 4.18 6.00
C THR A 310 -2.33 5.02 5.32
N LEU A 311 -2.63 6.29 5.04
CA LEU A 311 -1.70 7.18 4.37
C LEU A 311 -0.48 7.50 5.25
N ILE A 312 -0.71 7.86 6.52
CA ILE A 312 0.36 8.18 7.47
C ILE A 312 1.30 6.98 7.63
N LEU A 313 0.74 5.80 7.91
CA LEU A 313 1.53 4.60 8.09
C LEU A 313 2.23 4.17 6.82
N GLY A 314 1.59 4.33 5.66
CA GLY A 314 2.20 4.07 4.37
C GLY A 314 3.44 4.93 4.11
N ILE A 315 3.36 6.23 4.40
CA ILE A 315 4.49 7.16 4.27
C ILE A 315 5.61 6.79 5.24
N MET A 316 5.27 6.55 6.50
CA MET A 316 6.25 6.12 7.51
C MET A 316 6.92 4.80 7.13
N PHE A 317 6.16 3.86 6.56
CA PHE A 317 6.65 2.57 6.10
C PHE A 317 7.71 2.73 5.02
N VAL A 318 7.42 3.53 3.98
CA VAL A 318 8.38 3.81 2.89
C VAL A 318 9.63 4.50 3.43
N ALA A 319 9.45 5.51 4.28
CA ALA A 319 10.57 6.25 4.87
C ALA A 319 11.47 5.34 5.71
N ASN A 320 10.89 4.48 6.55
CA ASN A 320 11.64 3.53 7.36
C ASN A 320 12.38 2.52 6.49
N VAL A 321 11.73 1.87 5.54
CA VAL A 321 12.37 0.88 4.64
C VAL A 321 13.54 1.49 3.86
N TYR A 322 13.42 2.75 3.44
CA TYR A 322 14.48 3.43 2.69
C TYR A 322 15.67 3.85 3.59
N ASN A 323 15.39 4.43 4.75
CA ASN A 323 16.42 4.93 5.65
C ASN A 323 17.13 3.80 6.42
N GLU A 324 16.35 2.80 6.83
CA GLU A 324 16.75 1.61 7.57
C GLU A 324 16.31 0.40 6.76
N PRO A 325 17.22 -0.28 6.02
CA PRO A 325 16.90 -1.44 5.19
C PRO A 325 16.48 -2.68 6.00
N ALA A 326 15.34 -2.57 6.68
CA ALA A 326 14.64 -3.58 7.45
C ALA A 326 13.13 -3.31 7.32
N MET A 327 12.32 -4.33 7.57
CA MET A 327 10.88 -4.11 7.67
C MET A 327 10.58 -3.25 8.89
N PRO A 328 9.68 -2.25 8.80
CA PRO A 328 9.30 -1.44 9.94
C PRO A 328 8.68 -2.29 11.04
N GLU A 329 9.06 -2.03 12.29
CA GLU A 329 8.42 -2.65 13.46
C GLU A 329 7.32 -1.75 13.98
N PHE A 330 6.08 -2.23 13.94
CA PHE A 330 4.94 -1.54 14.53
C PHE A 330 4.66 -2.07 15.94
N SER A 331 4.48 -1.16 16.89
CA SER A 331 4.16 -1.55 18.27
C SER A 331 2.81 -2.27 18.36
N ALA A 332 2.68 -3.19 19.32
CA ALA A 332 1.42 -3.88 19.57
C ALA A 332 0.27 -2.91 19.88
N THR A 333 0.55 -1.79 20.55
CA THR A 333 -0.44 -0.74 20.82
C THR A 333 -0.92 -0.06 19.55
N LEU A 334 -0.02 0.24 18.60
CA LEU A 334 -0.37 0.87 17.34
C LEU A 334 -1.18 -0.10 16.45
N LEU A 335 -0.75 -1.36 16.36
CA LEU A 335 -1.51 -2.40 15.66
C LEU A 335 -2.86 -2.66 16.32
N GLY A 336 -2.93 -2.63 17.66
CA GLY A 336 -4.16 -2.71 18.42
C GLY A 336 -5.11 -1.55 18.12
N LEU A 337 -4.60 -0.32 18.06
CA LEU A 337 -5.40 0.86 17.66
C LEU A 337 -5.96 0.71 16.24
N LEU A 338 -5.15 0.21 15.30
CA LEU A 338 -5.60 -0.07 13.93
C LEU A 338 -6.65 -1.18 13.91
N GLY A 339 -6.46 -2.25 14.68
CA GLY A 339 -7.40 -3.36 14.82
C GLY A 339 -8.74 -2.89 15.42
N ILE A 340 -8.71 -2.04 16.45
CA ILE A 340 -9.92 -1.46 17.05
C ILE A 340 -10.60 -0.53 16.05
N SER A 341 -9.85 0.33 15.35
CA SER A 341 -10.42 1.22 14.32
C SER A 341 -11.07 0.39 13.22
N ALA A 342 -10.36 -0.59 12.65
CA ALA A 342 -10.88 -1.53 11.66
C ALA A 342 -12.11 -2.32 12.15
N GLY A 343 -12.06 -2.85 13.37
CA GLY A 343 -13.17 -3.60 13.97
C GLY A 343 -14.40 -2.72 14.19
N THR A 344 -14.20 -1.47 14.60
CA THR A 344 -15.25 -0.47 14.76
C THR A 344 -15.92 -0.15 13.41
N TYR A 345 -15.15 -0.09 12.32
CA TYR A 345 -15.72 0.07 10.96
C TYR A 345 -16.68 -1.05 10.60
N VAL A 346 -16.24 -2.30 10.79
CA VAL A 346 -17.05 -3.48 10.49
C VAL A 346 -18.25 -3.55 11.42
N GLY A 347 -18.05 -3.24 12.71
CA GLY A 347 -19.11 -3.16 13.71
C GLY A 347 -20.20 -2.16 13.36
N PHE A 348 -19.85 -0.93 12.97
CA PHE A 348 -20.81 0.07 12.51
C PHE A 348 -21.51 -0.28 11.18
N LYS A 349 -20.99 -1.24 10.43
CA LYS A 349 -21.67 -1.77 9.24
C LYS A 349 -22.72 -2.83 9.57
N LEU A 350 -22.69 -3.43 10.76
CA LEU A 350 -23.68 -4.43 11.17
C LEU A 350 -25.06 -3.75 11.28
N PRO A 351 -26.12 -4.38 10.73
CA PRO A 351 -27.47 -3.88 10.94
C PRO A 351 -27.79 -3.91 12.43
N GLU A 352 -28.38 -2.83 12.96
CA GLU A 352 -28.91 -2.86 14.33
C GLU A 352 -29.95 -3.96 14.42
N THR A 353 -29.64 -5.03 15.17
CA THR A 353 -30.63 -6.03 15.54
C THR A 353 -31.69 -5.29 16.34
N LYS A 354 -32.86 -5.06 15.75
CA LYS A 354 -34.05 -4.71 16.52
C LYS A 354 -34.30 -5.90 17.46
N ALA A 355 -33.84 -5.77 18.71
CA ALA A 355 -34.29 -6.65 19.78
C ALA A 355 -35.81 -6.51 19.84
N GLN A 356 -36.50 -7.60 19.50
CA GLN A 356 -37.94 -7.73 19.64
C GLN A 356 -38.32 -7.84 21.11
#